data_AF-U4UT50-F1
#
_entry.id   AF-U4UT50-F1
#
_cell.length_a   1.000
_cell.length_b   1.000
_cell.length_c   1.000
_cell.angle_alpha   90.00
_cell.angle_beta   90.00
_cell.angle_gamma   90.00
#
_symmetry.space_group_name_H-M   'P 1'
#
loop_
_entity.id
_entity.type
_entity.pdbx_description
1 polymer ?
#
loop_
_entity_poly.entity_id
_entity_poly.type
_entity_poly.pdbx_seq_one_letter_code
_entity_poly.pdbx_strand_id
1 'polypeptide(L)'
;MLVCAPANAACNMLTEKLAKFCRPNELRRIMSESCDTTSVHKDILKYCNLVEIEKQRDVIRVGIAELKEFRIVVTTLILAAKYTKEYHPDIIFVDEAAQAREPELCCAMGLLIKTKRLVLAGDPKQLGPAVSAGAISDPLAQTYVYPLIHNHRNIARTTPQNDGSPIEFCSVIAKEQREGRSPSFYNLKEVQMVKAYVEVLTKTLNVATVDIGIVTPYMRQVMYKIREALQRIGENEMDVGTTEAFQGREKRVMIISTVRAQEDFLLYDNKYKLGFVDDSKVRLVDGALKD
;
A
#
# COMPACT_ATOMS: atom_id res chain seq x y z
N MET A 1 17.24 -4.84 19.88
CA MET A 1 17.38 -4.36 18.49
C MET A 1 16.13 -3.60 18.10
N LEU A 2 16.26 -2.48 17.40
CA LEU A 2 15.14 -1.70 16.90
C LEU A 2 15.04 -1.84 15.39
N VAL A 3 13.85 -2.12 14.88
CA VAL A 3 13.53 -2.20 13.46
C VAL A 3 12.47 -1.15 13.14
N CYS A 4 12.76 -0.31 12.16
CA CYS A 4 11.92 0.81 11.77
C CYS A 4 11.55 0.72 10.29
N ALA A 5 10.38 1.25 9.95
CA ALA A 5 10.02 1.59 8.58
C ALA A 5 9.20 2.90 8.55
N PRO A 6 9.08 3.61 7.40
CA PRO A 6 8.32 4.86 7.31
C PRO A 6 6.81 4.64 7.50
N ALA A 7 6.28 3.52 7.00
CA ALA A 7 4.86 3.22 6.97
C ALA A 7 4.44 2.11 7.95
N ASN A 8 3.21 2.21 8.49
CA ASN A 8 2.66 1.17 9.36
C ASN A 8 2.51 -0.19 8.65
N ALA A 9 2.15 -0.17 7.35
CA ALA A 9 2.02 -1.38 6.55
C ALA A 9 3.35 -2.15 6.46
N ALA A 10 4.45 -1.46 6.18
CA ALA A 10 5.79 -2.04 6.15
C ALA A 10 6.18 -2.63 7.52
N CYS A 11 5.91 -1.92 8.62
CA CYS A 11 6.13 -2.45 9.97
C CYS A 11 5.31 -3.71 10.28
N ASN A 12 4.06 -3.79 9.79
CA ASN A 12 3.24 -4.98 9.96
C ASN A 12 3.84 -6.17 9.19
N MET A 13 4.26 -5.96 7.94
CA MET A 13 4.93 -6.99 7.14
C MET A 13 6.25 -7.47 7.76
N LEU A 14 7.05 -6.55 8.29
CA LEU A 14 8.27 -6.89 9.03
C LEU A 14 7.93 -7.74 10.26
N THR A 15 6.87 -7.39 10.97
CA THR A 15 6.40 -8.16 12.14
C THR A 15 5.98 -9.57 11.73
N GLU A 16 5.24 -9.73 10.64
CA GLU A 16 4.83 -11.05 10.10
C GLU A 16 6.05 -11.92 9.73
N LYS A 17 7.05 -11.33 9.06
CA LYS A 17 8.28 -12.03 8.67
C LYS A 17 9.11 -12.43 9.90
N LEU A 18 9.28 -11.53 10.86
CA LEU A 18 10.07 -11.76 12.07
C LEU A 18 9.39 -12.73 13.04
N ALA A 19 8.06 -12.76 13.10
CA ALA A 19 7.27 -13.66 13.94
C ALA A 19 7.59 -15.14 13.69
N LYS A 20 8.00 -15.51 12.47
CA LYS A 20 8.44 -16.87 12.11
C LYS A 20 9.70 -17.33 12.85
N PHE A 21 10.50 -16.38 13.35
CA PHE A 21 11.80 -16.62 13.99
C PHE A 21 11.86 -16.16 15.44
N CYS A 22 10.76 -15.62 15.98
CA CYS A 22 10.73 -14.99 17.31
C CYS A 22 9.58 -15.53 18.16
N ARG A 23 9.87 -15.77 19.44
CA ARG A 23 8.83 -16.06 20.45
C ARG A 23 8.04 -14.77 20.76
N PRO A 24 6.79 -14.87 21.25
CA PRO A 24 5.97 -13.68 21.59
C PRO A 24 6.61 -12.71 22.59
N ASN A 25 7.46 -13.19 23.49
CA ASN A 25 8.19 -12.36 24.45
C ASN A 25 9.50 -11.76 23.90
N GLU A 26 9.91 -12.13 22.69
CA GLU A 26 11.14 -11.61 22.06
C GLU A 26 10.85 -10.48 21.08
N LEU A 27 9.64 -10.42 20.53
CA LEU A 27 9.26 -9.48 19.47
C LEU A 27 8.10 -8.59 19.95
N ARG A 28 8.21 -7.29 19.76
CA ARG A 28 7.14 -6.33 20.06
C ARG A 28 6.97 -5.31 18.94
N ARG A 29 5.76 -5.22 18.40
CA ARG A 29 5.31 -4.19 17.46
C ARG A 29 4.66 -3.06 18.23
N ILE A 30 5.23 -1.86 18.14
CA ILE A 30 4.77 -0.65 18.82
C ILE A 30 4.04 0.24 17.82
N MET A 31 2.77 0.50 18.08
CA MET A 31 1.85 1.29 17.25
C MET A 31 1.51 2.61 17.94
N SER A 32 1.08 3.61 17.16
CA SER A 32 0.61 4.92 17.66
C SER A 32 -0.89 4.89 17.91
N GLU A 33 -1.38 5.62 18.91
CA GLU A 33 -2.81 5.79 19.20
C GLU A 33 -3.63 6.30 18.01
N SER A 34 -2.97 7.03 17.10
CA SER A 34 -3.60 7.58 15.89
C SER A 34 -3.64 6.62 14.70
N CYS A 35 -3.10 5.41 14.81
CA CYS A 35 -3.06 4.48 13.70
C CYS A 35 -4.35 3.67 13.56
N ASP A 36 -4.69 3.29 12.32
CA ASP A 36 -5.78 2.36 12.08
C ASP A 36 -5.38 0.94 12.53
N THR A 37 -6.07 0.44 13.55
CA THR A 37 -5.85 -0.89 14.15
C THR A 37 -6.68 -1.99 13.49
N THR A 38 -7.63 -1.63 12.63
CA THR A 38 -8.54 -2.59 11.96
C THR A 38 -7.83 -3.35 10.85
N SER A 39 -6.86 -2.71 10.19
CA SER A 39 -6.04 -3.29 9.11
C SER A 39 -4.94 -4.24 9.58
N VAL A 40 -4.77 -4.45 10.89
CA VAL A 40 -3.76 -5.35 11.45
C VAL A 40 -4.23 -6.80 11.39
N HIS A 41 -3.43 -7.65 10.74
CA HIS A 41 -3.72 -9.07 10.59
C HIS A 41 -3.75 -9.80 11.95
N LYS A 42 -4.65 -10.78 12.09
CA LYS A 42 -4.89 -11.48 13.37
C LYS A 42 -3.64 -12.18 13.90
N ASP A 43 -2.81 -12.70 13.01
CA ASP A 43 -1.61 -13.48 13.36
C ASP A 43 -0.55 -12.66 14.10
N ILE A 44 -0.50 -11.35 13.87
CA ILE A 44 0.49 -10.47 14.50
C ILE A 44 -0.02 -9.74 15.73
N LEU A 45 -1.32 -9.82 16.05
CA LEU A 45 -1.92 -9.10 17.18
C LEU A 45 -1.21 -9.38 18.51
N LYS A 46 -0.80 -10.63 18.74
CA LYS A 46 -0.06 -11.06 19.94
C LYS A 46 1.29 -10.38 20.12
N TYR A 47 1.86 -9.80 19.07
CA TYR A 47 3.10 -9.03 19.13
C TYR A 47 2.83 -7.52 19.21
N CYS A 48 1.61 -7.04 18.99
CA CYS A 48 1.29 -5.62 19.00
C CYS A 48 1.02 -5.11 20.43
N ASN A 49 1.21 -3.81 20.67
CA ASN A 49 0.75 -3.12 21.87
C ASN A 49 -0.74 -2.76 21.80
N LEU A 50 -1.58 -3.77 21.55
CA LEU A 50 -3.04 -3.60 21.42
C LEU A 50 -3.76 -4.35 22.54
N VAL A 51 -4.88 -3.79 22.98
CA VAL A 51 -5.90 -4.50 23.78
C VAL A 51 -7.23 -4.47 23.05
N GLU A 52 -7.98 -5.55 23.22
CA GLU A 52 -9.34 -5.65 22.72
C GLU A 52 -10.33 -5.31 23.83
N ILE A 53 -11.08 -4.23 23.66
CA ILE A 53 -12.11 -3.75 24.58
C ILE A 53 -13.39 -3.65 23.76
N GLU A 54 -14.45 -4.38 24.13
CA GLU A 54 -15.76 -4.32 23.47
C GLU A 54 -15.73 -4.50 21.93
N LYS A 55 -14.84 -5.38 21.43
CA LYS A 55 -14.59 -5.63 19.99
C LYS A 55 -13.92 -4.46 19.25
N GLN A 56 -13.46 -3.45 19.96
CA GLN A 56 -12.57 -2.41 19.45
C GLN A 56 -11.13 -2.67 19.92
N ARG A 57 -10.15 -2.25 19.12
CA ARG A 57 -8.72 -2.42 19.41
C ARG A 57 -8.12 -1.09 19.79
N ASP A 58 -7.73 -0.96 21.05
CA ASP A 58 -7.06 0.21 21.58
C ASP A 58 -5.55 -0.01 21.69
N VAL A 59 -4.80 1.07 21.48
CA VAL A 59 -3.34 1.06 21.55
C VAL A 59 -2.89 1.38 22.98
N ILE A 60 -2.12 0.49 23.58
CA ILE A 60 -1.51 0.73 24.89
C ILE A 60 -0.21 1.52 24.72
N ARG A 61 -0.04 2.57 25.53
CA ARG A 61 1.23 3.27 25.66
C ARG A 61 2.29 2.35 26.28
N VAL A 62 3.34 2.09 25.52
CA VAL A 62 4.50 1.33 25.98
C VAL A 62 5.59 2.28 26.49
N GLY A 63 6.04 2.03 27.72
CA GLY A 63 7.13 2.76 28.37
C GLY A 63 8.51 2.21 27.99
N ILE A 64 9.57 2.97 28.30
CA ILE A 64 10.95 2.60 27.93
C ILE A 64 11.44 1.34 28.66
N ALA A 65 11.01 1.12 29.91
CA ALA A 65 11.37 -0.07 30.66
C ALA A 65 10.89 -1.34 29.93
N GLU A 66 9.63 -1.36 29.52
CA GLU A 66 9.02 -2.44 28.74
C GLU A 66 9.71 -2.61 27.38
N LEU A 67 10.05 -1.53 26.66
CA LEU A 67 10.79 -1.64 25.38
C LEU A 67 12.13 -2.37 25.51
N LYS A 68 12.79 -2.28 26.67
CA LYS A 68 14.10 -2.92 26.91
C LYS A 68 13.99 -4.41 27.20
N GLU A 69 12.79 -4.92 27.51
CA GLU A 69 12.56 -6.35 27.75
C GLU A 69 12.54 -7.16 26.45
N PHE A 70 12.21 -6.52 25.33
CA PHE A 70 12.11 -7.20 24.04
C PHE A 70 13.45 -7.25 23.30
N ARG A 71 13.76 -8.43 22.75
CA ARG A 71 14.93 -8.64 21.89
C ARG A 71 14.83 -7.79 20.62
N ILE A 72 13.64 -7.72 20.03
CA ILE A 72 13.34 -7.00 18.79
C ILE A 72 12.10 -6.13 18.99
N VAL A 73 12.25 -4.83 18.75
CA VAL A 73 11.15 -3.87 18.73
C VAL A 73 10.94 -3.41 17.29
N VAL A 74 9.71 -3.50 16.78
CA VAL A 74 9.32 -3.00 15.45
C VAL A 74 8.40 -1.79 15.62
N THR A 75 8.72 -0.65 14.99
CA THR A 75 7.90 0.57 15.09
C THR A 75 8.08 1.45 13.85
N THR A 76 7.22 2.46 13.65
CA THR A 76 7.48 3.42 12.57
C THR A 76 8.61 4.38 12.94
N LEU A 77 9.33 4.89 11.93
CA LEU A 77 10.48 5.77 12.15
C LEU A 77 10.11 7.03 12.97
N ILE A 78 8.96 7.64 12.68
CA ILE A 78 8.43 8.79 13.43
C ILE A 78 8.11 8.42 14.88
N LEU A 79 7.50 7.24 15.12
CA LEU A 79 7.17 6.83 16.48
C LEU A 79 8.42 6.48 17.29
N ALA A 80 9.45 5.93 16.64
CA ALA A 80 10.76 5.71 17.27
C ALA A 80 11.34 7.01 17.84
N ALA A 81 11.15 8.16 17.16
CA ALA A 81 11.64 9.46 17.59
C ALA A 81 11.20 9.85 19.02
N LYS A 82 10.02 9.36 19.46
CA LYS A 82 9.50 9.57 20.83
C LYS A 82 10.45 9.04 21.91
N TYR A 83 11.25 8.02 21.60
CA TYR A 83 12.07 7.30 22.55
C TYR A 83 13.55 7.72 22.52
N THR A 84 13.91 8.69 21.68
CA THR A 84 15.29 9.15 21.43
C THR A 84 16.08 9.58 22.67
N LYS A 85 15.41 10.04 23.73
CA LYS A 85 16.08 10.52 24.95
C LYS A 85 16.66 9.40 25.81
N GLU A 86 15.97 8.27 25.90
CA GLU A 86 16.20 7.27 26.97
C GLU A 86 16.30 5.82 26.46
N TYR A 87 15.93 5.58 25.20
CA TYR A 87 16.05 4.28 24.55
C TYR A 87 17.23 4.32 23.58
N HIS A 88 18.24 3.48 23.78
CA HIS A 88 19.46 3.46 22.99
C HIS A 88 19.77 2.03 22.54
N PRO A 89 19.10 1.54 21.48
CA PRO A 89 19.32 0.20 20.99
C PRO A 89 20.72 0.07 20.36
N ASP A 90 21.41 -1.03 20.66
CA ASP A 90 22.74 -1.30 20.09
C ASP A 90 22.73 -1.40 18.55
N ILE A 91 21.62 -1.88 17.99
CA ILE A 91 21.44 -2.07 16.55
C ILE A 91 20.09 -1.48 16.13
N ILE A 92 20.11 -0.65 15.10
CA ILE A 92 18.93 -0.11 14.42
C ILE A 92 18.92 -0.60 12.97
N PHE A 93 17.80 -1.18 12.54
CA PHE A 93 17.48 -1.44 11.14
C PHE A 93 16.40 -0.47 10.68
N VAL A 94 16.60 0.17 9.53
CA VAL A 94 15.56 0.95 8.86
C VAL A 94 15.30 0.28 7.52
N ASP A 95 14.14 -0.34 7.37
CA ASP A 95 13.65 -0.86 6.10
C ASP A 95 12.93 0.25 5.34
N GLU A 96 12.88 0.14 4.01
CA GLU A 96 12.33 1.17 3.13
C GLU A 96 12.96 2.57 3.37
N ALA A 97 14.23 2.61 3.77
CA ALA A 97 14.94 3.83 4.15
C ALA A 97 15.01 4.84 2.99
N ALA A 98 15.02 4.36 1.75
CA ALA A 98 14.96 5.19 0.54
C ALA A 98 13.64 5.97 0.38
N GLN A 99 12.59 5.57 1.09
CA GLN A 99 11.27 6.20 1.07
C GLN A 99 11.05 7.15 2.26
N ALA A 100 11.90 7.07 3.28
CA ALA A 100 11.87 7.98 4.42
C ALA A 100 12.20 9.40 3.97
N ARG A 101 11.41 10.39 4.39
CA ARG A 101 11.74 11.80 4.12
C ARG A 101 12.85 12.27 5.06
N GLU A 102 13.65 13.24 4.63
CA GLU A 102 14.72 13.84 5.45
C GLU A 102 14.22 14.27 6.86
N PRO A 103 13.03 14.91 7.03
CA PRO A 103 12.53 15.25 8.35
C PRO A 103 12.23 14.03 9.25
N GLU A 104 11.81 12.90 8.68
CA GLU A 104 11.50 11.68 9.44
C GLU A 104 12.77 11.04 9.99
N LEU A 105 13.83 11.00 9.17
CA LEU A 105 15.17 10.62 9.60
C LEU A 105 15.72 11.58 10.66
N CYS A 106 15.57 12.89 10.46
CA CYS A 106 15.98 13.92 11.41
C CYS A 106 15.33 13.73 12.80
N CYS A 107 14.03 13.43 12.86
CA CYS A 107 13.34 13.15 14.11
C CYS A 107 13.93 11.93 14.86
N ALA A 108 14.41 10.93 14.13
CA ALA A 108 15.01 9.74 14.70
C ALA A 108 16.53 9.88 14.99
N MET A 109 17.18 11.00 14.62
CA MET A 109 18.64 11.18 14.73
C MET A 109 19.19 10.94 16.13
N GLY A 110 18.44 11.27 17.20
CA GLY A 110 18.86 10.99 18.57
C GLY A 110 19.06 9.50 18.87
N LEU A 111 18.34 8.61 18.16
CA LEU A 111 18.57 7.17 18.20
C LEU A 111 19.74 6.76 17.30
N LEU A 112 19.79 7.32 16.09
CA LEU A 112 20.77 6.97 15.06
C LEU A 112 22.20 7.37 15.46
N ILE A 113 22.39 8.48 16.18
CA ILE A 113 23.71 8.94 16.66
C ILE A 113 24.23 8.03 17.78
N LYS A 114 23.33 7.47 18.60
CA LYS A 114 23.69 6.69 19.79
C LYS A 114 23.76 5.19 19.55
N THR A 115 23.32 4.70 18.39
CA THR A 115 23.37 3.28 18.07
C THR A 115 24.79 2.84 17.71
N LYS A 116 25.15 1.60 18.05
CA LYS A 116 26.47 1.04 17.70
C LYS A 116 26.50 0.55 16.25
N ARG A 117 25.33 0.22 15.68
CA ARG A 117 25.21 -0.27 14.30
C ARG A 117 23.88 0.18 13.70
N LEU A 118 23.98 0.95 12.61
CA LEU A 118 22.85 1.33 11.77
C LEU A 118 22.88 0.53 10.48
N VAL A 119 21.77 -0.13 10.15
CA VAL A 119 21.56 -0.79 8.86
C VAL A 119 20.40 -0.10 8.16
N LEU A 120 20.66 0.42 6.97
CA LEU A 120 19.66 1.02 6.10
C LEU A 120 19.41 0.07 4.94
N ALA A 121 18.18 -0.39 4.79
CA ALA A 121 17.70 -1.20 3.68
C ALA A 121 16.62 -0.43 2.94
N GLY A 122 16.59 -0.55 1.62
CA GLY A 122 15.64 0.14 0.75
C GLY A 122 16.29 0.42 -0.60
N ASP A 123 15.53 0.26 -1.67
CA ASP A 123 16.01 0.51 -3.02
C ASP A 123 15.66 1.97 -3.44
N PRO A 124 16.66 2.85 -3.64
CA PRO A 124 16.45 4.23 -4.06
C PRO A 124 15.82 4.37 -5.45
N LYS A 125 15.76 3.29 -6.24
CA LYS A 125 15.12 3.24 -7.57
C LYS A 125 13.76 2.55 -7.56
N GLN A 126 13.26 2.13 -6.40
CA GLN A 126 11.97 1.44 -6.34
C GLN A 126 10.82 2.45 -6.40
N LEU A 127 10.18 2.56 -7.56
CA LEU A 127 8.73 2.36 -7.76
C LEU A 127 8.35 2.35 -9.26
N GLY A 128 7.75 1.23 -9.65
CA GLY A 128 7.09 0.89 -10.91
C GLY A 128 6.71 -0.58 -10.77
N PRO A 129 5.62 -1.09 -11.37
CA PRO A 129 5.31 -2.51 -11.29
C PRO A 129 6.49 -3.31 -11.86
N ALA A 130 7.21 -4.02 -10.99
CA ALA A 130 8.25 -4.94 -11.42
C ALA A 130 7.55 -6.23 -11.86
N VAL A 131 7.50 -6.47 -13.17
CA VAL A 131 7.09 -7.77 -13.71
C VAL A 131 8.18 -8.76 -13.29
N SER A 132 7.87 -9.64 -12.33
CA SER A 132 8.81 -10.68 -11.93
C SER A 132 9.08 -11.60 -13.13
N ALA A 133 10.28 -12.17 -13.24
CA ALA A 133 10.62 -13.05 -14.36
C ALA A 133 9.65 -14.25 -14.51
N GLY A 134 9.00 -14.66 -13.42
CA GLY A 134 7.96 -15.70 -13.42
C GLY A 134 6.57 -15.21 -13.85
N ALA A 135 6.30 -13.91 -13.81
CA ALA A 135 5.01 -13.36 -14.23
C ALA A 135 4.78 -13.56 -15.74
N ILE A 136 5.83 -13.46 -16.58
CA ILE A 136 5.71 -13.68 -18.04
C ILE A 136 5.24 -15.11 -18.37
N SER A 137 5.62 -16.09 -17.55
CA SER A 137 5.20 -17.49 -17.69
C SER A 137 3.83 -17.81 -17.10
N ASP A 138 3.20 -16.86 -16.39
CA ASP A 138 1.87 -17.06 -15.83
C ASP A 138 0.83 -17.08 -16.96
N PRO A 139 -0.04 -18.11 -17.07
CA PRO A 139 -1.12 -18.11 -18.06
C PRO A 139 -2.03 -16.86 -17.99
N LEU A 140 -2.20 -16.26 -16.80
CA LEU A 140 -2.96 -15.01 -16.65
C LEU A 140 -2.26 -13.82 -17.29
N ALA A 141 -0.93 -13.79 -17.32
CA ALA A 141 -0.18 -12.71 -17.97
C ALA A 141 -0.38 -12.67 -19.49
N GLN A 142 -0.84 -13.76 -20.09
CA GLN A 142 -1.17 -13.86 -21.51
C GLN A 142 -2.68 -13.65 -21.77
N THR A 143 -3.47 -13.39 -20.73
CA THR A 143 -4.93 -13.27 -20.81
C THR A 143 -5.37 -11.81 -20.71
N TYR A 144 -5.94 -11.28 -21.78
CA TYR A 144 -6.59 -9.97 -21.76
C TYR A 144 -7.98 -10.09 -21.13
N VAL A 145 -8.22 -9.32 -20.07
CA VAL A 145 -9.46 -9.38 -19.30
C VAL A 145 -10.53 -8.51 -19.95
N TYR A 146 -10.16 -7.38 -20.57
CA TYR A 146 -11.12 -6.45 -21.17
C TYR A 146 -12.07 -7.10 -22.19
N PRO A 147 -11.62 -7.93 -23.15
CA PRO A 147 -12.51 -8.57 -24.12
C PRO A 147 -13.54 -9.52 -23.49
N LEU A 148 -13.27 -10.01 -22.28
CA LEU A 148 -14.16 -10.92 -21.55
C LEU A 148 -15.24 -10.17 -20.76
N ILE A 149 -15.18 -8.83 -20.70
CA ILE A 149 -16.18 -8.00 -20.02
C ILE A 149 -17.42 -7.85 -20.91
N HIS A 150 -18.35 -8.81 -20.80
CA HIS A 150 -19.62 -8.80 -21.51
C HIS A 150 -20.64 -7.94 -20.75
N ASN A 151 -20.77 -6.63 -21.06
CA ASN A 151 -22.01 -5.81 -20.92
C ASN A 151 -21.85 -4.27 -20.87
N HIS A 152 -20.69 -3.67 -21.08
CA HIS A 152 -20.59 -2.20 -20.99
C HIS A 152 -20.51 -1.50 -22.36
N ARG A 153 -21.68 -1.19 -22.94
CA ARG A 153 -21.85 -0.43 -24.20
C ARG A 153 -21.30 1.02 -24.22
N ASN A 154 -20.68 1.51 -23.13
CA ASN A 154 -20.35 2.93 -22.93
C ASN A 154 -18.89 3.19 -22.53
N ILE A 155 -17.94 2.36 -22.94
CA ILE A 155 -16.51 2.55 -22.71
C ILE A 155 -15.83 2.74 -24.06
N ALA A 156 -14.82 3.61 -24.10
CA ALA A 156 -14.22 4.16 -25.31
C ALA A 156 -13.86 3.13 -26.40
N ARG A 157 -13.89 3.57 -27.66
CA ARG A 157 -13.58 2.80 -28.88
C ARG A 157 -12.13 2.27 -28.99
N THR A 158 -11.30 2.47 -27.98
CA THR A 158 -9.93 1.96 -27.95
C THR A 158 -9.91 0.65 -27.17
N THR A 159 -10.10 -0.46 -27.88
CA THR A 159 -9.78 -1.78 -27.35
C THR A 159 -8.30 -1.79 -26.95
N PRO A 160 -7.93 -2.24 -25.74
CA PRO A 160 -6.53 -2.45 -25.39
C PRO A 160 -5.87 -3.31 -26.48
N GLN A 161 -4.75 -2.87 -27.04
CA GLN A 161 -4.02 -3.66 -28.02
C GLN A 161 -3.31 -4.80 -27.29
N ASN A 162 -3.48 -6.03 -27.78
CA ASN A 162 -2.76 -7.19 -27.28
C ASN A 162 -1.36 -7.23 -27.90
N ASP A 163 -0.38 -6.71 -27.18
CA ASP A 163 1.03 -6.72 -27.54
C ASP A 163 1.81 -7.88 -26.87
N GLY A 164 1.10 -8.80 -26.19
CA GLY A 164 1.67 -9.88 -25.41
C GLY A 164 2.26 -9.44 -24.06
N SER A 165 2.07 -8.19 -23.66
CA SER A 165 2.50 -7.71 -22.35
C SER A 165 1.53 -8.15 -21.24
N PRO A 166 2.03 -8.37 -20.01
CA PRO A 166 1.20 -8.64 -18.83
C PRO A 166 0.46 -7.39 -18.31
N ILE A 167 0.38 -6.31 -19.11
CA ILE A 167 -0.15 -5.01 -18.72
C ILE A 167 -1.29 -4.64 -19.65
N GLU A 168 -2.47 -4.41 -19.08
CA GLU A 168 -3.64 -4.00 -19.83
C GLU A 168 -4.05 -2.56 -19.46
N PHE A 169 -3.98 -1.64 -20.43
CA PHE A 169 -4.43 -0.26 -20.26
C PHE A 169 -5.89 -0.10 -20.67
N CYS A 170 -6.75 0.18 -19.70
CA CYS A 170 -8.17 0.43 -19.94
C CYS A 170 -8.48 1.93 -19.86
N SER A 171 -8.72 2.57 -21.01
CA SER A 171 -9.12 3.98 -21.05
C SER A 171 -10.58 4.14 -20.62
N VAL A 172 -10.81 4.95 -19.58
CA VAL A 172 -12.15 5.27 -19.08
C VAL A 172 -12.41 6.76 -19.27
N ILE A 173 -13.20 7.11 -20.28
CA ILE A 173 -13.57 8.51 -20.55
C ILE A 173 -14.70 8.92 -19.60
N ALA A 174 -14.34 9.48 -18.46
CA ALA A 174 -15.29 9.97 -17.47
C ALA A 174 -14.68 11.08 -16.62
N LYS A 175 -15.48 12.09 -16.25
CA LYS A 175 -15.05 13.16 -15.35
C LYS A 175 -15.08 12.67 -13.91
N GLU A 176 -14.04 13.00 -13.15
CA GLU A 176 -14.03 12.81 -11.71
C GLU A 176 -15.12 13.63 -11.01
N GLN A 177 -15.56 13.14 -9.85
CA GLN A 177 -16.58 13.73 -9.01
C GLN A 177 -16.01 14.04 -7.63
N ARG A 178 -16.62 15.02 -6.96
CA ARG A 178 -16.27 15.45 -5.61
C ARG A 178 -17.52 15.70 -4.80
N GLU A 179 -17.57 15.17 -3.58
CA GLU A 179 -18.70 15.37 -2.67
C GLU A 179 -18.43 16.58 -1.76
N GLY A 180 -19.24 17.63 -1.95
CA GLY A 180 -19.22 18.84 -1.13
C GLY A 180 -17.86 19.54 -1.08
N ARG A 181 -17.36 19.77 0.14
CA ARG A 181 -16.06 20.42 0.41
C ARG A 181 -14.90 19.45 0.61
N SER A 182 -15.08 18.15 0.33
CA SER A 182 -14.01 17.19 0.52
C SER A 182 -12.81 17.45 -0.41
N PRO A 183 -11.56 17.29 0.05
CA PRO A 183 -10.39 17.41 -0.81
C PRO A 183 -10.14 16.18 -1.72
N SER A 184 -10.90 15.09 -1.57
CA SER A 184 -10.66 13.84 -2.31
C SER A 184 -11.68 13.62 -3.44
N PHE A 185 -11.18 13.14 -4.57
CA PHE A 185 -11.95 12.85 -5.77
C PHE A 185 -12.29 11.36 -5.89
N TYR A 186 -13.28 11.04 -6.72
CA TYR A 186 -13.63 9.68 -7.09
C TYR A 186 -14.18 9.64 -8.53
N ASN A 187 -14.10 8.48 -9.18
CA ASN A 187 -14.62 8.28 -10.53
C ASN A 187 -15.50 7.03 -10.56
N LEU A 188 -16.82 7.23 -10.64
CA LEU A 188 -17.78 6.13 -10.63
C LEU A 188 -17.67 5.21 -11.85
N LYS A 189 -17.21 5.73 -13.00
CA LYS A 189 -17.01 4.90 -14.20
C LYS A 189 -15.80 4.00 -14.05
N GLU A 190 -14.73 4.50 -13.46
CA GLU A 190 -13.59 3.63 -13.10
C GLU A 190 -14.00 2.59 -12.06
N VAL A 191 -14.81 2.94 -11.06
CA VAL A 191 -15.31 1.96 -10.07
C VAL A 191 -16.12 0.85 -10.75
N GLN A 192 -16.98 1.20 -11.73
CA GLN A 192 -17.71 0.23 -12.53
C GLN A 192 -16.77 -0.69 -13.32
N MET A 193 -15.68 -0.14 -13.87
CA MET A 193 -14.67 -0.93 -14.57
C MET A 193 -13.92 -1.86 -13.63
N VAL A 194 -13.40 -1.36 -12.51
CA VAL A 194 -12.72 -2.18 -11.49
C VAL A 194 -13.60 -3.34 -11.08
N LYS A 195 -14.89 -3.09 -10.83
CA LYS A 195 -15.86 -4.14 -10.51
C LYS A 195 -15.95 -5.19 -11.65
N ALA A 196 -16.08 -4.75 -12.90
CA ALA A 196 -16.20 -5.66 -14.03
C ALA A 196 -14.94 -6.53 -14.23
N TYR A 197 -13.75 -5.95 -14.06
CA TYR A 197 -12.48 -6.69 -14.08
C TYR A 197 -12.43 -7.72 -12.97
N VAL A 198 -12.80 -7.34 -11.74
CA VAL A 198 -12.85 -8.28 -10.60
C VAL A 198 -13.82 -9.42 -10.90
N GLU A 199 -15.01 -9.16 -11.43
CA GLU A 199 -15.97 -10.21 -11.75
C GLU A 199 -15.46 -11.18 -12.81
N VAL A 200 -14.76 -10.71 -13.85
CA VAL A 200 -14.14 -11.61 -14.84
C VAL A 200 -13.00 -12.41 -14.22
N LEU A 201 -12.11 -11.75 -13.47
CA LEU A 201 -10.98 -12.39 -12.82
C LEU A 201 -11.44 -13.49 -11.86
N THR A 202 -12.42 -13.23 -11.00
CA THR A 202 -12.88 -14.21 -10.01
C THR A 202 -13.84 -15.24 -10.59
N LYS A 203 -14.82 -14.83 -11.42
CA LYS A 203 -15.89 -15.73 -11.88
C LYS A 203 -15.59 -16.46 -13.19
N THR A 204 -14.78 -15.87 -14.07
CA THR A 204 -14.47 -16.45 -15.39
C THR A 204 -13.08 -17.09 -15.40
N LEU A 205 -12.09 -16.39 -14.83
CA LEU A 205 -10.69 -16.84 -14.81
C LEU A 205 -10.31 -17.58 -13.51
N ASN A 206 -11.23 -17.67 -12.54
CA ASN A 206 -11.04 -18.38 -11.26
C ASN A 206 -9.79 -17.92 -10.48
N VAL A 207 -9.46 -16.63 -10.55
CA VAL A 207 -8.38 -16.04 -9.75
C VAL A 207 -8.87 -15.87 -8.31
N ALA A 208 -8.08 -16.35 -7.35
CA ALA A 208 -8.39 -16.18 -5.94
C ALA A 208 -8.35 -14.70 -5.54
N THR A 209 -9.30 -14.24 -4.73
CA THR A 209 -9.40 -12.84 -4.28
C THR A 209 -8.15 -12.33 -3.55
N VAL A 210 -7.52 -13.22 -2.78
CA VAL A 210 -6.25 -13.00 -2.06
C VAL A 210 -5.10 -12.69 -3.04
N ASP A 211 -5.16 -13.16 -4.27
CA ASP A 211 -4.13 -12.95 -5.30
C ASP A 211 -4.35 -11.64 -6.10
N ILE A 212 -5.42 -10.89 -5.82
CA ILE A 212 -5.77 -9.64 -6.49
C ILE A 212 -5.57 -8.46 -5.52
N GLY A 213 -4.92 -7.40 -5.99
CA GLY A 213 -4.78 -6.13 -5.27
C GLY A 213 -5.34 -4.97 -6.08
N ILE A 214 -6.08 -4.07 -5.43
CA ILE A 214 -6.58 -2.84 -6.05
C ILE A 214 -5.92 -1.63 -5.40
N VAL A 215 -5.23 -0.83 -6.21
CA VAL A 215 -4.53 0.38 -5.79
C VAL A 215 -5.14 1.60 -6.45
N THR A 216 -5.34 2.65 -5.67
CA THR A 216 -5.76 3.96 -6.19
C THR A 216 -5.22 5.08 -5.32
N PRO A 217 -4.85 6.25 -5.88
CA PRO A 217 -4.19 7.28 -5.09
C PRO A 217 -5.13 8.05 -4.14
N TYR A 218 -6.45 7.82 -4.24
CA TYR A 218 -7.43 8.59 -3.49
C TYR A 218 -8.19 7.72 -2.48
N MET A 219 -8.03 8.03 -1.18
CA MET A 219 -8.69 7.31 -0.08
C MET A 219 -10.22 7.21 -0.23
N ARG A 220 -10.90 8.20 -0.85
CA ARG A 220 -12.36 8.08 -1.07
C ARG A 220 -12.73 7.08 -2.15
N GLN A 221 -11.93 6.96 -3.21
CA GLN A 221 -12.11 5.94 -4.24
C GLN A 221 -12.03 4.56 -3.57
N VAL A 222 -11.02 4.35 -2.71
CA VAL A 222 -10.87 3.13 -1.89
C VAL A 222 -12.09 2.89 -1.00
N MET A 223 -12.32 3.79 -0.04
CA MET A 223 -13.15 3.50 1.13
C MET A 223 -14.64 3.57 0.85
N TYR A 224 -15.09 4.44 -0.06
CA TYR A 224 -16.52 4.71 -0.24
C TYR A 224 -17.10 4.19 -1.54
N LYS A 225 -16.29 3.87 -2.55
CA LYS A 225 -16.82 3.46 -3.87
C LYS A 225 -16.34 2.07 -4.27
N ILE A 226 -15.04 1.78 -4.22
CA ILE A 226 -14.52 0.45 -4.58
C ILE A 226 -14.94 -0.60 -3.53
N ARG A 227 -14.64 -0.38 -2.24
CA ARG A 227 -15.03 -1.35 -1.19
C ARG A 227 -16.54 -1.62 -1.17
N GLU A 228 -17.36 -0.60 -1.34
CA GLU A 228 -18.82 -0.74 -1.43
C GLU A 228 -19.25 -1.53 -2.68
N ALA A 229 -18.62 -1.30 -3.84
CA ALA A 229 -18.90 -2.04 -5.07
C ALA A 229 -18.50 -3.52 -4.95
N LEU A 230 -17.36 -3.81 -4.32
CA LEU A 230 -16.89 -5.18 -4.06
C LEU A 230 -17.81 -5.90 -3.06
N GLN A 231 -18.28 -5.21 -2.03
CA GLN A 231 -19.23 -5.77 -1.07
C GLN A 231 -20.52 -6.23 -1.73
N ARG A 232 -21.05 -5.46 -2.69
CA ARG A 232 -22.25 -5.83 -3.45
C ARG A 232 -22.07 -7.09 -4.29
N ILE A 233 -20.85 -7.48 -4.64
CA ILE A 233 -20.56 -8.71 -5.39
C ILE A 233 -20.00 -9.85 -4.52
N GLY A 234 -19.89 -9.64 -3.21
CA GLY A 234 -19.40 -10.64 -2.25
C GLY A 234 -17.88 -10.70 -2.07
N GLU A 235 -17.12 -9.79 -2.69
CA GLU A 235 -15.65 -9.83 -2.73
C GLU A 235 -15.00 -8.97 -1.64
N ASN A 236 -15.32 -9.23 -0.37
CA ASN A 236 -14.97 -8.36 0.77
C ASN A 236 -13.50 -8.47 1.24
N GLU A 237 -12.87 -9.61 1.00
CA GLU A 237 -11.55 -9.97 1.54
C GLU A 237 -10.38 -9.46 0.66
N MET A 238 -10.69 -8.84 -0.48
CA MET A 238 -9.68 -8.35 -1.42
C MET A 238 -8.92 -7.15 -0.83
N ASP A 239 -7.60 -7.11 -1.04
CA ASP A 239 -6.81 -5.96 -0.63
C ASP A 239 -7.16 -4.75 -1.51
N VAL A 240 -7.58 -3.65 -0.88
CA VAL A 240 -7.88 -2.37 -1.53
C VAL A 240 -7.33 -1.24 -0.66
N GLY A 241 -6.56 -0.34 -1.26
CA GLY A 241 -5.79 0.66 -0.52
C GLY A 241 -5.12 1.69 -1.42
N THR A 242 -4.47 2.67 -0.79
CA THR A 242 -3.63 3.64 -1.52
C THR A 242 -2.27 3.07 -1.84
N THR A 243 -1.51 3.77 -2.67
CA THR A 243 -0.12 3.46 -3.01
C THR A 243 0.74 3.23 -1.76
N GLU A 244 0.54 4.03 -0.71
CA GLU A 244 1.26 3.89 0.57
C GLU A 244 0.86 2.62 1.33
N ALA A 245 -0.40 2.19 1.23
CA ALA A 245 -0.90 1.00 1.92
C ALA A 245 -0.44 -0.32 1.27
N PHE A 246 -0.10 -0.26 -0.03
CA PHE A 246 0.37 -1.40 -0.83
C PHE A 246 1.89 -1.51 -0.94
N GLN A 247 2.62 -0.58 -0.34
CA GLN A 247 4.08 -0.58 -0.39
C GLN A 247 4.66 -1.89 0.17
N GLY A 248 5.50 -2.56 -0.63
CA GLY A 248 6.13 -3.84 -0.29
C GLY A 248 5.23 -5.07 -0.41
N ARG A 249 3.94 -4.90 -0.77
CA ARG A 249 2.99 -6.00 -1.00
C ARG A 249 2.95 -6.34 -2.49
N GLU A 250 3.15 -7.61 -2.79
CA GLU A 250 3.01 -8.14 -4.15
C GLU A 250 1.73 -8.96 -4.25
N LYS A 251 1.06 -8.87 -5.40
CA LYS A 251 -0.09 -9.69 -5.77
C LYS A 251 0.13 -10.23 -7.18
N ARG A 252 -0.49 -11.37 -7.46
CA ARG A 252 -0.44 -12.00 -8.78
C ARG A 252 -1.11 -11.10 -9.83
N VAL A 253 -2.18 -10.40 -9.46
CA VAL A 253 -2.89 -9.43 -10.30
C VAL A 253 -3.04 -8.10 -9.56
N MET A 254 -2.67 -7.00 -10.22
CA MET A 254 -2.84 -5.63 -9.70
C MET A 254 -3.78 -4.84 -10.61
N ILE A 255 -4.81 -4.22 -10.03
CA ILE A 255 -5.69 -3.28 -10.71
C ILE A 255 -5.40 -1.87 -10.18
N ILE A 256 -5.08 -0.94 -11.09
CA ILE A 256 -4.77 0.44 -10.74
C ILE A 256 -5.89 1.36 -11.24
N SER A 257 -6.54 2.09 -10.33
CA SER A 257 -7.53 3.13 -10.67
C SER A 257 -6.92 4.52 -10.46
N THR A 258 -6.73 5.24 -11.56
CA THR A 258 -6.06 6.55 -11.63
C THR A 258 -6.95 7.70 -11.20
N VAL A 259 -8.28 7.55 -11.28
CA VAL A 259 -9.35 8.47 -10.85
C VAL A 259 -9.44 9.78 -11.63
N ARG A 260 -8.31 10.37 -12.03
CA ARG A 260 -8.22 11.71 -12.63
C ARG A 260 -8.37 11.68 -14.14
N ALA A 261 -9.16 12.61 -14.66
CA ALA A 261 -9.36 12.80 -16.09
C ALA A 261 -9.07 14.24 -16.59
N GLN A 262 -8.72 15.20 -15.71
CA GLN A 262 -8.41 16.59 -16.10
C GLN A 262 -6.99 17.04 -15.69
N GLU A 263 -6.28 17.67 -16.63
CA GLU A 263 -4.94 18.26 -16.44
C GLU A 263 -4.93 19.44 -15.45
N ASP A 264 -6.01 20.24 -15.40
CA ASP A 264 -6.08 21.48 -14.61
C ASP A 264 -5.86 21.28 -13.10
N PHE A 265 -6.15 20.08 -12.59
CA PHE A 265 -5.99 19.76 -11.18
C PHE A 265 -4.63 19.11 -10.84
N LEU A 266 -3.77 18.82 -11.83
CA LEU A 266 -2.41 18.28 -11.59
C LEU A 266 -1.56 19.26 -10.76
N LEU A 267 -1.73 20.56 -10.99
CA LEU A 267 -1.08 21.62 -10.19
C LEU A 267 -1.57 21.65 -8.74
N TYR A 268 -2.85 21.35 -8.50
CA TYR A 268 -3.40 21.23 -7.14
C TYR A 268 -2.85 19.99 -6.44
N ASP A 269 -2.74 18.86 -7.15
CA ASP A 269 -2.17 17.63 -6.60
C ASP A 269 -0.68 17.79 -6.26
N ASN A 270 0.10 18.51 -7.07
CA ASN A 270 1.48 18.87 -6.75
C ASN A 270 1.60 19.71 -5.48
N LYS A 271 0.65 20.64 -5.26
CA LYS A 271 0.62 21.47 -4.05
C LYS A 271 0.39 20.64 -2.77
N TYR A 272 -0.33 19.52 -2.88
CA TYR A 272 -0.65 18.64 -1.74
C TYR A 272 0.04 17.27 -1.78
N LYS A 273 0.93 17.04 -2.76
CA LYS A 273 1.62 15.76 -3.03
C LYS A 273 0.66 14.56 -3.09
N LEU A 274 -0.44 14.69 -3.81
CA LEU A 274 -1.46 13.64 -3.95
C LEU A 274 -1.20 12.76 -5.18
N GLY A 275 -1.02 11.45 -4.95
CA GLY A 275 -1.04 10.41 -6.00
C GLY A 275 0.26 10.19 -6.77
N PHE A 276 0.19 9.35 -7.81
CA PHE A 276 1.35 8.89 -8.60
C PHE A 276 1.41 9.47 -10.03
N VAL A 277 0.40 10.26 -10.44
CA VAL A 277 0.26 10.74 -11.83
C VAL A 277 1.34 11.76 -12.22
N ASP A 278 1.96 12.44 -11.24
CA ASP A 278 3.05 13.39 -11.46
C ASP A 278 4.25 13.19 -10.51
N ASP A 279 4.32 12.02 -9.83
CA ASP A 279 5.51 11.70 -9.04
C ASP A 279 6.64 11.24 -9.97
N SER A 280 7.73 12.00 -10.02
CA SER A 280 8.95 11.67 -10.76
C SER A 280 9.53 10.28 -10.47
N LYS A 281 9.16 9.65 -9.34
CA LYS A 281 9.55 8.29 -8.96
C LYS A 281 8.62 7.20 -9.51
N VAL A 282 7.41 7.54 -9.97
CA VAL A 282 6.37 6.60 -10.44
C VAL A 282 5.99 6.86 -11.91
N ARG A 283 6.81 7.65 -12.62
CA ARG A 283 6.61 7.91 -14.05
C ARG A 283 6.69 6.57 -14.80
N LEU A 284 5.56 6.10 -15.32
CA LEU A 284 5.57 5.13 -16.42
C LEU A 284 6.34 5.81 -17.54
N VAL A 285 7.51 5.28 -17.85
CA VAL A 285 8.47 5.93 -18.73
C VAL A 285 7.81 6.15 -20.10
N ASP A 286 7.63 7.43 -20.49
CA ASP A 286 7.33 7.88 -21.87
C ASP A 286 8.53 7.59 -22.79
N GLY A 287 8.87 6.30 -22.94
CA GLY A 287 10.02 5.84 -23.70
C GLY A 287 9.67 5.24 -25.07
N ALA A 288 8.39 5.12 -25.43
CA ALA A 288 7.96 4.38 -26.61
C ALA A 288 7.38 5.22 -27.75
N LEU A 289 7.45 6.56 -27.68
CA LEU A 289 7.02 7.46 -28.76
C LEU A 289 8.08 8.53 -29.05
N LYS A 290 9.29 8.07 -29.38
CA LYS A 290 10.22 8.79 -30.26
C LYS A 290 10.93 7.77 -31.12
N ASP A 291 10.33 7.46 -32.25
CA ASP A 291 10.90 7.60 -33.59
C ASP A 291 9.78 7.46 -34.64
#